data_AF-A0AA88N9I8-F1
#
_entry.id   AF-A0AA88N9I8-F1
#
_cell.length_a   1.000
_cell.length_b   1.000
_cell.length_c   1.000
_cell.angle_alpha   90.00
_cell.angle_beta   90.00
_cell.angle_gamma   90.00
#
_symmetry.space_group_name_H-M   'P 1'
#
loop_
_entity.id
_entity.type
_entity.pdbx_description
1 polymer ?
#
loop_
_entity_poly.entity_id
_entity_poly.type
_entity_poly.pdbx_seq_one_letter_code
_entity_poly.pdbx_strand_id
1 'polypeptide(L)'
;MEMPQTEREPHAHPRRPGNARVLHIDGDSIMFPGPLMSTKMQTDDVVDFIQRKSQECLQHVEEPEQKEAYFFWKIMELLCNKNGDVMLAEVAVILFKGYGLLRKKLGVKNQDGWCLPLAQLLCANEPKYEHVKDVVKMGEKLDSEGLTYAAHICYVIALEELKTRQRSSFELIGCDSLPFSQSAMKDAIERTEVYEYVRSLTSGLAQPNFQIYKCYYASSLAECGHFNQALDYCETIARAIATFPCKIPKATLDRTIALSERLHKGKGKEPEWLLNLRQLHTYKVFKLEDSECGLMTSEMLALRFPLGKHQISSEEEFDSRYTLGKLLGEVDFGSIRAGVRKADGKQVAIKQVGKSRYDEFITIPGETQRFPLEVALMKMVYKPFGCDNVLELLEWFEMSDCYILVLEQPSHCMGLHEFCKHHKGRLSEPLARQIMHQVVQAARHCCDCGVFHGDIKAENLLINTDTLDVKLKDFGCGDLLKDTPYTRYAGQYLGRPAIVWSLGVLLFNLCRDMSGDNNVHRNMHLAPDLSGDCRDLMWWCLEQDPHSRPTFEEILSHKWFTKLQNKVKDKPARREQTKL
;
A
#
# COMPACT_ATOMS: atom_id res chain seq x y z
N MET A 1 -57.18 15.52 -42.66
CA MET A 1 -55.81 15.98 -42.98
C MET A 1 -55.71 17.39 -42.46
N GLU A 2 -54.57 17.72 -41.86
CA GLU A 2 -54.16 19.02 -41.28
C GLU A 2 -54.47 19.30 -39.80
N MET A 3 -53.51 20.02 -39.23
CA MET A 3 -53.01 20.01 -37.85
C MET A 3 -53.63 21.10 -36.96
N PRO A 4 -53.11 21.26 -35.74
CA PRO A 4 -52.69 22.59 -35.32
C PRO A 4 -51.20 22.65 -34.98
N GLN A 5 -50.56 23.73 -35.44
CA GLN A 5 -49.22 24.19 -35.11
C GLN A 5 -49.21 25.00 -33.79
N THR A 6 -48.06 24.93 -33.10
CA THR A 6 -47.33 25.99 -32.36
C THR A 6 -48.04 26.68 -31.16
N GLU A 7 -47.41 27.07 -30.06
CA GLU A 7 -46.00 27.34 -29.70
C GLU A 7 -45.90 27.64 -28.17
N ARG A 8 -44.67 27.54 -27.64
CA ARG A 8 -44.04 28.31 -26.52
C ARG A 8 -44.18 27.86 -25.05
N GLU A 9 -42.98 27.55 -24.52
CA GLU A 9 -42.44 27.51 -23.14
C GLU A 9 -42.66 28.79 -22.28
N PRO A 10 -42.08 28.97 -21.06
CA PRO A 10 -41.74 28.05 -19.94
C PRO A 10 -42.19 28.63 -18.56
N HIS A 11 -42.29 27.82 -17.49
CA HIS A 11 -42.15 28.33 -16.11
C HIS A 11 -41.57 27.28 -15.15
N ALA A 12 -40.40 27.61 -14.59
CA ALA A 12 -39.73 26.87 -13.53
C ALA A 12 -40.22 27.34 -12.14
N HIS A 13 -40.53 26.39 -11.26
CA HIS A 13 -40.54 26.59 -9.81
C HIS A 13 -39.98 25.34 -9.09
N PRO A 14 -39.26 25.52 -7.97
CA PRO A 14 -38.39 24.50 -7.39
C PRO A 14 -39.19 23.51 -6.52
N ARG A 15 -38.95 22.20 -6.70
CA ARG A 15 -39.47 21.16 -5.79
C ARG A 15 -38.45 20.83 -4.71
N ARG A 16 -38.95 20.81 -3.47
CA ARG A 16 -38.28 20.47 -2.21
C ARG A 16 -37.57 19.10 -2.26
N PRO A 17 -36.53 18.88 -1.44
CA PRO A 17 -35.84 17.58 -1.36
C PRO A 17 -36.78 16.52 -0.77
N GLY A 18 -37.16 15.55 -1.60
CA GLY A 18 -37.95 14.39 -1.19
C GLY A 18 -37.04 13.24 -0.75
N ASN A 19 -37.30 12.73 0.45
CA ASN A 19 -37.03 11.39 0.99
C ASN A 19 -36.01 10.49 0.26
N ALA A 20 -34.98 10.09 1.01
CA ALA A 20 -34.12 8.95 0.70
C ALA A 20 -34.95 7.73 0.28
N ARG A 21 -34.77 7.27 -0.96
CA ARG A 21 -35.37 6.03 -1.46
C ARG A 21 -34.67 4.85 -0.80
N VAL A 22 -35.44 4.10 -0.02
CA VAL A 22 -35.13 2.73 0.41
C VAL A 22 -35.03 1.86 -0.85
N LEU A 23 -34.05 0.94 -0.87
CA LEU A 23 -33.86 -0.05 -1.93
C LEU A 23 -35.13 -0.91 -2.07
N HIS A 24 -35.86 -0.71 -3.16
CA HIS A 24 -36.76 -1.74 -3.68
C HIS A 24 -35.91 -2.66 -4.56
N ILE A 25 -35.74 -3.90 -4.12
CA ILE A 25 -35.22 -4.99 -4.96
C ILE A 25 -36.45 -5.59 -5.65
N ASP A 26 -36.59 -5.35 -6.95
CA ASP A 26 -37.65 -5.97 -7.76
C ASP A 26 -37.44 -7.49 -7.84
N GLY A 27 -38.54 -8.23 -7.70
CA GLY A 27 -38.61 -9.62 -7.27
C GLY A 27 -38.42 -10.72 -8.32
N ASP A 28 -37.73 -10.49 -9.44
CA ASP A 28 -37.52 -11.51 -10.48
C ASP A 28 -36.06 -11.67 -10.98
N SER A 29 -35.09 -11.03 -10.32
CA SER A 29 -33.66 -11.29 -10.59
C SER A 29 -33.18 -12.48 -9.74
N ILE A 30 -32.83 -13.60 -10.40
CA ILE A 30 -32.29 -14.78 -9.71
C ILE A 30 -31.03 -14.38 -8.92
N MET A 31 -31.09 -14.60 -7.62
CA MET A 31 -30.06 -14.25 -6.65
C MET A 31 -28.77 -15.02 -6.93
N PHE A 32 -27.60 -14.35 -6.80
CA PHE A 32 -26.29 -15.00 -6.91
C PHE A 32 -26.21 -16.24 -5.99
N PRO A 33 -25.80 -17.42 -6.51
CA PRO A 33 -25.88 -18.67 -5.74
C PRO A 33 -24.88 -18.76 -4.58
N GLY A 34 -23.96 -17.79 -4.42
CA GLY A 34 -22.87 -17.88 -3.45
C GLY A 34 -23.29 -17.97 -1.96
N PRO A 35 -22.37 -18.41 -1.08
CA PRO A 35 -20.94 -18.58 -1.34
C PRO A 35 -20.59 -19.84 -2.13
N LEU A 36 -19.79 -19.70 -3.19
CA LEU A 36 -19.46 -20.80 -4.12
C LEU A 36 -18.51 -21.84 -3.52
N MET A 37 -17.70 -21.43 -2.54
CA MET A 37 -16.80 -22.29 -1.77
C MET A 37 -17.52 -23.03 -0.62
N SER A 38 -18.86 -23.05 -0.63
CA SER A 38 -19.69 -23.78 0.31
C SER A 38 -19.76 -25.27 -0.03
N THR A 39 -19.80 -26.12 0.99
CA THR A 39 -20.06 -27.56 0.84
C THR A 39 -21.47 -27.87 0.32
N LYS A 40 -22.37 -26.88 0.34
CA LYS A 40 -23.76 -27.00 -0.12
C LYS A 40 -23.93 -26.64 -1.61
N MET A 41 -22.91 -26.06 -2.24
CA MET A 41 -22.96 -25.57 -3.61
C MET A 41 -23.04 -26.71 -4.63
N GLN A 42 -23.87 -26.57 -5.66
CA GLN A 42 -23.90 -27.47 -6.81
C GLN A 42 -23.23 -26.81 -8.02
N THR A 43 -22.43 -27.57 -8.76
CA THR A 43 -21.71 -27.04 -9.94
C THR A 43 -22.66 -26.54 -11.03
N ASP A 44 -23.81 -27.19 -11.20
CA ASP A 44 -24.81 -26.83 -12.21
C ASP A 44 -25.38 -25.43 -11.97
N ASP A 45 -25.62 -25.05 -10.70
CA ASP A 45 -26.12 -23.71 -10.34
C ASP A 45 -25.12 -22.60 -10.74
N VAL A 46 -23.82 -22.89 -10.63
CA VAL A 46 -22.75 -21.96 -11.02
C VAL A 46 -22.69 -21.81 -12.54
N VAL A 47 -22.78 -22.91 -13.29
CA VAL A 47 -22.76 -22.88 -14.75
C VAL A 47 -23.98 -22.15 -15.30
N ASP A 48 -25.17 -22.43 -14.77
CA ASP A 48 -26.41 -21.74 -15.15
C ASP A 48 -26.33 -20.23 -14.89
N PHE A 49 -25.74 -19.84 -13.75
CA PHE A 49 -25.48 -18.45 -13.42
C PHE A 49 -24.53 -17.78 -14.43
N ILE A 50 -23.39 -18.42 -14.72
CA ILE A 50 -22.41 -17.91 -15.68
C ILE A 50 -23.04 -17.76 -17.08
N GLN A 51 -23.81 -18.76 -17.53
CA GLN A 51 -24.47 -18.72 -18.83
C GLN A 51 -25.43 -17.56 -18.94
N ARG A 52 -26.25 -17.31 -17.91
CA ARG A 52 -27.18 -16.18 -17.87
C ARG A 52 -26.46 -14.83 -17.91
N LYS A 53 -25.45 -14.63 -17.07
CA LYS A 53 -24.65 -13.39 -17.05
C LYS A 53 -23.97 -13.15 -18.41
N SER A 54 -23.50 -14.21 -19.09
CA SER A 54 -22.96 -14.08 -20.44
C SER A 54 -24.00 -13.60 -21.46
N GLN A 55 -25.26 -14.02 -21.33
CA GLN A 55 -26.35 -13.56 -22.22
C GLN A 55 -26.77 -12.12 -21.90
N GLU A 56 -26.83 -11.74 -20.62
CA GLU A 56 -27.09 -10.37 -20.18
C GLU A 56 -26.04 -9.40 -20.75
N CYS A 57 -24.75 -9.73 -20.64
CA CYS A 57 -23.67 -8.94 -21.25
C CYS A 57 -23.84 -8.79 -22.76
N LEU A 58 -24.28 -9.85 -23.44
CA LEU A 58 -24.53 -9.78 -24.88
C LEU A 58 -25.73 -8.88 -25.20
N GLN A 59 -26.79 -8.88 -24.39
CA GLN A 59 -27.96 -8.00 -24.57
C GLN A 59 -27.56 -6.52 -24.41
N HIS A 60 -26.70 -6.23 -23.44
CA HIS A 60 -26.24 -4.88 -23.08
C HIS A 60 -24.87 -4.52 -23.65
N VAL A 61 -24.46 -5.16 -24.75
CA VAL A 61 -23.10 -5.09 -25.31
C VAL A 61 -22.60 -3.68 -25.69
N GLU A 62 -23.51 -2.72 -25.84
CA GLU A 62 -23.20 -1.32 -26.13
C GLU A 62 -22.81 -0.53 -24.87
N GLU A 63 -23.15 -1.04 -23.69
CA GLU A 63 -22.76 -0.44 -22.41
C GLU A 63 -21.27 -0.66 -22.13
N PRO A 64 -20.62 0.22 -21.36
CA PRO A 64 -19.22 0.07 -20.99
C PRO A 64 -18.93 -1.28 -20.35
N GLU A 65 -17.76 -1.85 -20.64
CA GLU A 65 -17.22 -3.07 -20.01
C GLU A 65 -18.02 -4.38 -20.23
N GLN A 66 -19.18 -4.32 -20.90
CA GLN A 66 -20.00 -5.51 -21.15
C GLN A 66 -19.35 -6.49 -22.13
N LYS A 67 -18.47 -6.02 -23.02
CA LYS A 67 -17.71 -6.89 -23.91
C LYS A 67 -16.69 -7.71 -23.14
N GLU A 68 -15.93 -7.06 -22.27
CA GLU A 68 -14.95 -7.69 -21.38
C GLU A 68 -15.66 -8.68 -20.44
N ALA A 69 -16.78 -8.27 -19.84
CA ALA A 69 -17.60 -9.13 -19.00
C ALA A 69 -18.13 -10.36 -19.76
N TYR A 70 -18.58 -10.20 -21.01
CA TYR A 70 -18.99 -11.32 -21.86
C TYR A 70 -17.86 -12.35 -22.03
N PHE A 71 -16.66 -11.89 -22.39
CA PHE A 71 -15.50 -12.77 -22.54
C PHE A 71 -15.12 -13.44 -21.21
N PHE A 72 -15.12 -12.67 -20.11
CA PHE A 72 -14.87 -13.21 -18.77
C PHE A 72 -15.82 -14.37 -18.44
N TRP A 73 -17.14 -14.17 -18.58
CA TRP A 73 -18.12 -15.21 -18.29
C TRP A 73 -17.96 -16.44 -19.19
N LYS A 74 -17.69 -16.26 -20.49
CA LYS A 74 -17.44 -17.39 -21.39
C LYS A 74 -16.19 -18.18 -21.04
N ILE A 75 -15.13 -17.51 -20.58
CA ILE A 75 -13.91 -18.17 -20.12
C ILE A 75 -14.18 -18.94 -18.82
N MET A 76 -14.93 -18.36 -17.87
CA MET A 76 -15.35 -19.06 -16.64
C MET A 76 -16.21 -20.28 -16.93
N GLU A 77 -17.13 -20.20 -17.90
CA GLU A 77 -17.96 -21.34 -18.33
C GLU A 77 -17.09 -22.51 -18.80
N LEU A 78 -16.09 -22.23 -19.64
CA LEU A 78 -15.15 -23.24 -20.13
C LEU A 78 -14.34 -23.86 -18.99
N LEU A 79 -13.80 -23.03 -18.10
CA LEU A 79 -13.01 -23.49 -16.97
C LEU A 79 -13.84 -24.33 -16.00
N CYS A 80 -15.08 -23.94 -15.69
CA CYS A 80 -16.00 -24.75 -14.87
C CYS A 80 -16.28 -26.11 -15.51
N ASN A 81 -16.66 -26.14 -16.80
CA ASN A 81 -17.00 -27.37 -17.50
C ASN A 81 -15.83 -28.35 -17.66
N LYS A 82 -14.60 -27.86 -17.51
CA LYS A 82 -13.36 -28.63 -17.66
C LYS A 82 -12.63 -28.83 -16.34
N ASN A 83 -13.26 -28.51 -15.20
CA ASN A 83 -12.65 -28.60 -13.87
C ASN A 83 -11.31 -27.84 -13.76
N GLY A 84 -11.16 -26.73 -14.49
CA GLY A 84 -9.97 -25.91 -14.54
C GLY A 84 -8.80 -26.46 -15.38
N ASP A 85 -8.92 -27.67 -15.97
CA ASP A 85 -7.92 -28.23 -16.87
C ASP A 85 -8.24 -27.88 -18.33
N VAL A 86 -7.90 -26.65 -18.71
CA VAL A 86 -8.21 -26.07 -20.02
C VAL A 86 -6.94 -25.79 -20.81
N MET A 87 -6.95 -26.12 -22.09
CA MET A 87 -5.89 -25.71 -23.01
C MET A 87 -6.09 -24.26 -23.45
N LEU A 88 -5.02 -23.48 -23.48
CA LEU A 88 -5.08 -22.06 -23.89
C LEU A 88 -5.63 -21.86 -25.32
N ALA A 89 -5.47 -22.85 -26.19
CA ALA A 89 -6.10 -22.87 -27.51
C ALA A 89 -7.64 -22.92 -27.45
N GLU A 90 -8.25 -23.59 -26.45
CA GLU A 90 -9.71 -23.60 -26.28
C GLU A 90 -10.22 -22.21 -25.86
N VAL A 91 -9.44 -21.49 -25.04
CA VAL A 91 -9.71 -20.08 -24.71
C VAL A 91 -9.62 -19.21 -25.96
N ALA A 92 -8.60 -19.42 -26.82
CA ALA A 92 -8.47 -18.70 -28.09
C ALA A 92 -9.69 -18.88 -29.00
N VAL A 93 -10.27 -20.09 -29.06
CA VAL A 93 -11.50 -20.37 -29.83
C VAL A 93 -12.68 -19.54 -29.32
N ILE A 94 -12.80 -19.34 -28.00
CA ILE A 94 -13.82 -18.47 -27.41
C ILE A 94 -13.60 -17.02 -27.84
N LEU A 95 -12.35 -16.53 -27.77
CA LEU A 95 -12.02 -15.16 -28.17
C LEU A 95 -12.34 -14.91 -29.65
N PHE A 96 -11.95 -15.82 -30.56
CA PHE A 96 -12.26 -15.69 -31.99
C PHE A 96 -13.76 -15.71 -32.28
N LYS A 97 -14.51 -16.64 -31.68
CA LYS A 97 -15.96 -16.75 -31.88
C LYS A 97 -16.69 -15.54 -31.31
N GLY A 98 -16.34 -15.13 -30.09
CA GLY A 98 -16.92 -13.97 -29.43
C GLY A 98 -16.64 -12.69 -30.21
N TYR A 99 -15.39 -12.46 -30.64
CA TYR A 99 -15.04 -11.31 -31.46
C TYR A 99 -15.85 -11.26 -32.77
N GLY A 100 -15.99 -12.40 -33.46
CA GLY A 100 -16.81 -12.50 -34.67
C GLY A 100 -18.30 -12.18 -34.43
N LEU A 101 -18.85 -12.62 -33.30
CA LEU A 101 -20.23 -12.34 -32.90
C LEU A 101 -20.44 -10.86 -32.55
N LEU A 102 -19.56 -10.29 -31.72
CA LEU A 102 -19.60 -8.88 -31.31
C LEU A 102 -19.44 -7.95 -32.52
N ARG A 103 -18.52 -8.27 -33.43
CA ARG A 103 -18.33 -7.52 -34.69
C ARG A 103 -19.58 -7.49 -35.56
N LYS A 104 -20.31 -8.60 -35.65
CA LYS A 104 -21.59 -8.67 -36.39
C LYS A 104 -22.67 -7.80 -35.74
N LYS A 105 -22.67 -7.71 -34.41
CA LYS A 105 -23.68 -6.99 -33.63
C LYS A 105 -23.42 -5.47 -33.55
N LEU A 106 -22.16 -5.06 -33.41
CA LEU A 106 -21.74 -3.65 -33.23
C LEU A 106 -21.27 -2.95 -34.52
N GLY A 107 -21.06 -3.69 -35.60
CA GLY A 107 -20.50 -3.16 -36.85
C GLY A 107 -18.98 -2.89 -36.78
N VAL A 108 -18.39 -2.45 -37.91
CA VAL A 108 -16.93 -2.33 -38.11
C VAL A 108 -16.29 -1.20 -37.28
N LYS A 109 -17.07 -0.37 -36.58
CA LYS A 109 -16.59 0.86 -35.92
C LYS A 109 -15.87 0.66 -34.58
N ASN A 110 -15.95 -0.52 -33.97
CA ASN A 110 -15.24 -0.83 -32.73
C ASN A 110 -14.19 -1.92 -32.98
N GLN A 111 -12.94 -1.50 -33.19
CA GLN A 111 -11.80 -2.43 -33.20
C GLN A 111 -11.42 -2.69 -31.75
N ASP A 112 -11.90 -3.80 -31.17
CA ASP A 112 -11.49 -4.23 -29.83
C ASP A 112 -10.00 -4.64 -29.90
N GLY A 113 -9.11 -3.70 -29.54
CA GLY A 113 -7.67 -3.78 -29.79
C GLY A 113 -6.93 -4.88 -29.04
N TRP A 114 -7.54 -5.49 -28.02
CA TRP A 114 -6.90 -6.49 -27.15
C TRP A 114 -7.27 -7.94 -27.48
N CYS A 115 -8.49 -8.19 -27.97
CA CYS A 115 -9.05 -9.56 -28.07
C CYS A 115 -8.38 -10.41 -29.15
N LEU A 116 -8.18 -9.86 -30.36
CA LEU A 116 -7.52 -10.58 -31.45
C LEU A 116 -6.04 -10.86 -31.18
N PRO A 117 -5.22 -9.88 -30.71
CA PRO A 117 -3.83 -10.16 -30.37
C PRO A 117 -3.70 -11.20 -29.25
N LEU A 118 -4.60 -11.18 -28.25
CA LEU A 118 -4.62 -12.19 -27.20
C LEU A 118 -4.96 -13.57 -27.77
N ALA A 119 -5.98 -13.68 -28.63
CA ALA A 119 -6.34 -14.95 -29.27
C ALA A 119 -5.20 -15.53 -30.12
N GLN A 120 -4.47 -14.68 -30.85
CA GLN A 120 -3.30 -15.07 -31.62
C GLN A 120 -2.15 -15.54 -30.72
N LEU A 121 -1.89 -14.80 -29.64
CA LEU A 121 -0.90 -15.18 -28.64
C LEU A 121 -1.22 -16.56 -28.09
N LEU A 122 -2.48 -16.83 -27.74
CA LEU A 122 -2.92 -18.10 -27.17
C LEU A 122 -2.85 -19.31 -28.13
N CYS A 123 -2.66 -19.06 -29.42
CA CYS A 123 -2.49 -20.09 -30.45
C CYS A 123 -1.02 -20.37 -30.79
N ALA A 124 -0.07 -19.66 -30.19
CA ALA A 124 1.35 -19.85 -30.47
C ALA A 124 1.82 -21.24 -30.00
N ASN A 125 2.62 -21.92 -30.83
CA ASN A 125 3.22 -23.21 -30.49
C ASN A 125 4.48 -22.98 -29.62
N GLU A 126 4.28 -22.48 -28.41
CA GLU A 126 5.33 -22.24 -27.42
C GLU A 126 5.20 -23.22 -26.23
N PRO A 127 6.30 -23.52 -25.50
CA PRO A 127 6.23 -24.29 -24.27
C PRO A 127 5.28 -23.64 -23.25
N LYS A 128 4.48 -24.46 -22.54
CA LYS A 128 3.40 -24.02 -21.62
C LYS A 128 3.80 -22.90 -20.64
N TYR A 129 5.05 -22.88 -20.15
CA TYR A 129 5.54 -21.89 -19.19
C TYR A 129 5.84 -20.52 -19.82
N GLU A 130 6.39 -20.48 -21.03
CA GLU A 130 6.73 -19.22 -21.70
C GLU A 130 5.45 -18.52 -22.19
N HIS A 131 4.47 -19.32 -22.61
CA HIS A 131 3.17 -18.86 -23.05
C HIS A 131 2.37 -18.14 -21.94
N VAL A 132 2.43 -18.61 -20.70
CA VAL A 132 1.79 -17.92 -19.54
C VAL A 132 2.47 -16.58 -19.25
N LYS A 133 3.81 -16.50 -19.34
CA LYS A 133 4.53 -15.23 -19.14
C LYS A 133 4.15 -14.19 -20.19
N ASP A 134 3.99 -14.58 -21.44
CA ASP A 134 3.65 -13.64 -22.49
C ASP A 134 2.21 -13.13 -22.36
N VAL A 135 1.29 -13.98 -21.89
CA VAL A 135 -0.08 -13.55 -21.53
C VAL A 135 -0.05 -12.55 -20.38
N VAL A 136 0.79 -12.76 -19.36
CA VAL A 136 0.97 -11.80 -18.26
C VAL A 136 1.56 -10.48 -18.76
N LYS A 137 2.63 -10.50 -19.57
CA LYS A 137 3.22 -9.29 -20.17
C LYS A 137 2.20 -8.51 -21.00
N MET A 138 1.33 -9.22 -21.73
CA MET A 138 0.24 -8.58 -22.46
C MET A 138 -0.75 -7.91 -21.51
N GLY A 139 -1.11 -8.57 -20.40
CA GLY A 139 -1.91 -7.97 -19.33
C GLY A 139 -1.28 -6.69 -18.77
N GLU A 140 0.02 -6.71 -18.45
CA GLU A 140 0.75 -5.54 -17.94
C GLU A 140 0.73 -4.37 -18.92
N LYS A 141 0.86 -4.67 -20.22
CA LYS A 141 0.76 -3.67 -21.28
C LYS A 141 -0.64 -3.06 -21.34
N LEU A 142 -1.69 -3.88 -21.35
CA LEU A 142 -3.09 -3.41 -21.38
C LEU A 142 -3.42 -2.56 -20.15
N ASP A 143 -2.93 -2.96 -18.98
CA ASP A 143 -3.07 -2.21 -17.73
C ASP A 143 -2.40 -0.82 -17.83
N SER A 144 -1.19 -0.76 -18.39
CA SER A 144 -0.48 0.51 -18.64
C SER A 144 -1.17 1.41 -19.68
N GLU A 145 -1.99 0.84 -20.55
CA GLU A 145 -2.80 1.55 -21.55
C GLU A 145 -4.18 1.96 -20.99
N GLY A 146 -4.48 1.65 -19.72
CA GLY A 146 -5.76 1.95 -19.08
C GLY A 146 -6.90 0.99 -19.46
N LEU A 147 -6.58 -0.15 -20.09
CA LEU A 147 -7.52 -1.23 -20.42
C LEU A 147 -7.51 -2.28 -19.31
N THR A 148 -7.85 -1.84 -18.10
CA THR A 148 -7.75 -2.56 -16.83
C THR A 148 -8.57 -3.85 -16.80
N TYR A 149 -9.84 -3.85 -17.21
CA TYR A 149 -10.61 -5.10 -17.29
C TYR A 149 -10.05 -6.09 -18.33
N ALA A 150 -9.58 -5.60 -19.49
CA ALA A 150 -8.92 -6.47 -20.46
C ALA A 150 -7.62 -7.08 -19.90
N ALA A 151 -6.85 -6.31 -19.12
CA ALA A 151 -5.69 -6.82 -18.38
C ALA A 151 -6.08 -7.91 -17.37
N HIS A 152 -7.18 -7.71 -16.64
CA HIS A 152 -7.71 -8.71 -15.70
C HIS A 152 -8.04 -10.03 -16.39
N ILE A 153 -8.59 -9.99 -17.60
CA ILE A 153 -8.85 -11.20 -18.40
C ILE A 153 -7.54 -11.94 -18.72
N CYS A 154 -6.47 -11.23 -19.07
CA CYS A 154 -5.16 -11.86 -19.28
C CYS A 154 -4.66 -12.58 -18.02
N TYR A 155 -4.75 -11.95 -16.85
CA TYR A 155 -4.31 -12.58 -15.60
C TYR A 155 -5.18 -13.77 -15.19
N VAL A 156 -6.48 -13.69 -15.44
CA VAL A 156 -7.43 -14.80 -15.25
C VAL A 156 -7.05 -16.00 -16.12
N ILE A 157 -6.75 -15.78 -17.41
CA ILE A 157 -6.31 -16.82 -18.34
C ILE A 157 -4.96 -17.42 -17.91
N ALA A 158 -4.06 -16.60 -17.37
CA ALA A 158 -2.79 -17.03 -16.79
C ALA A 158 -2.94 -17.77 -15.45
N LEU A 159 -4.15 -17.84 -14.86
CA LEU A 159 -4.44 -18.45 -13.55
C LEU A 159 -3.61 -17.85 -12.39
N GLU A 160 -3.25 -16.57 -12.50
CA GLU A 160 -2.50 -15.82 -11.48
C GLU A 160 -3.24 -15.73 -10.14
N GLU A 161 -2.49 -15.63 -9.04
CA GLU A 161 -3.08 -15.34 -7.73
C GLU A 161 -3.59 -13.90 -7.65
N LEU A 162 -4.71 -13.68 -6.94
CA LEU A 162 -5.14 -12.32 -6.58
C LEU A 162 -4.08 -11.72 -5.65
N LYS A 163 -3.33 -10.74 -6.14
CA LYS A 163 -2.21 -10.10 -5.42
C LYS A 163 -2.68 -8.87 -4.65
N THR A 164 -2.02 -8.60 -3.52
CA THR A 164 -2.05 -7.29 -2.85
C THR A 164 -1.06 -6.35 -3.54
N ARG A 165 -1.46 -5.07 -3.67
CA ARG A 165 -0.87 -4.05 -4.54
C ARG A 165 0.67 -3.96 -4.53
N GLN A 166 1.32 -4.55 -5.54
CA GLN A 166 2.62 -4.14 -6.08
C GLN A 166 2.54 -4.38 -7.59
N ARG A 167 2.65 -3.29 -8.39
CA ARG A 167 2.63 -3.19 -9.87
C ARG A 167 2.07 -4.42 -10.62
N SER A 168 0.95 -4.24 -11.33
CA SER A 168 0.15 -5.22 -12.10
C SER A 168 -0.75 -6.21 -11.30
N SER A 169 -1.43 -5.74 -10.25
CA SER A 169 -2.27 -6.59 -9.38
C SER A 169 -3.76 -6.21 -9.39
N PHE A 170 -4.62 -7.14 -9.79
CA PHE A 170 -6.08 -7.00 -9.76
C PHE A 170 -6.67 -7.60 -8.48
N GLU A 171 -7.36 -6.78 -7.69
CA GLU A 171 -7.97 -7.20 -6.40
C GLU A 171 -9.36 -7.82 -6.62
N LEU A 172 -10.17 -7.21 -7.49
CA LEU A 172 -11.48 -7.70 -7.93
C LEU A 172 -11.55 -7.62 -9.46
N ILE A 173 -12.13 -8.62 -10.09
CA ILE A 173 -12.19 -8.72 -11.55
C ILE A 173 -13.22 -7.74 -12.13
N GLY A 174 -12.76 -6.95 -13.11
CA GLY A 174 -13.55 -5.93 -13.81
C GLY A 174 -13.88 -4.74 -12.91
N CYS A 175 -12.84 -4.17 -12.32
CA CYS A 175 -12.94 -3.16 -11.28
C CYS A 175 -11.74 -2.20 -11.42
N ASP A 176 -11.96 -1.06 -12.08
CA ASP A 176 -10.87 -0.33 -12.75
C ASP A 176 -10.31 0.86 -11.94
N SER A 177 -11.01 1.34 -10.90
CA SER A 177 -10.49 2.10 -9.75
C SER A 177 -11.63 2.75 -8.97
N LEU A 178 -11.47 2.86 -7.64
CA LEU A 178 -12.43 3.47 -6.71
C LEU A 178 -12.67 4.97 -7.00
N PRO A 179 -13.88 5.54 -6.74
CA PRO A 179 -15.03 4.96 -6.02
C PRO A 179 -16.09 4.27 -6.89
N PHE A 180 -16.73 3.22 -6.36
CA PHE A 180 -17.73 2.43 -7.08
C PHE A 180 -19.18 2.68 -6.65
N SER A 181 -20.13 2.31 -7.51
CA SER A 181 -21.52 2.09 -7.10
C SER A 181 -21.65 0.74 -6.36
N GLN A 182 -22.63 0.61 -5.45
CA GLN A 182 -22.91 -0.67 -4.76
C GLN A 182 -23.18 -1.82 -5.74
N SER A 183 -23.76 -1.53 -6.91
CA SER A 183 -23.99 -2.52 -7.97
C SER A 183 -22.68 -3.00 -8.59
N ALA A 184 -21.76 -2.09 -8.92
CA ALA A 184 -20.47 -2.45 -9.50
C ALA A 184 -19.61 -3.30 -8.55
N MET A 185 -19.65 -2.99 -7.24
CA MET A 185 -18.99 -3.82 -6.21
C MET A 185 -19.59 -5.22 -6.15
N LYS A 186 -20.92 -5.35 -6.17
CA LYS A 186 -21.59 -6.66 -6.19
C LYS A 186 -21.15 -7.47 -7.40
N ASP A 187 -21.22 -6.91 -8.60
CA ASP A 187 -20.83 -7.61 -9.83
C ASP A 187 -19.35 -8.02 -9.81
N ALA A 188 -18.47 -7.17 -9.28
CA ALA A 188 -17.04 -7.49 -9.15
C ALA A 188 -16.78 -8.62 -8.15
N ILE A 189 -17.50 -8.67 -7.03
CA ILE A 189 -17.42 -9.77 -6.05
C ILE A 189 -17.94 -11.07 -6.67
N GLU A 190 -19.07 -11.05 -7.38
CA GLU A 190 -19.63 -12.22 -8.06
C GLU A 190 -18.63 -12.81 -9.08
N ARG A 191 -18.02 -11.95 -9.91
CA ARG A 191 -16.97 -12.35 -10.86
C ARG A 191 -15.77 -12.97 -10.16
N THR A 192 -15.28 -12.31 -9.11
CA THR A 192 -14.09 -12.74 -8.38
C THR A 192 -14.34 -14.04 -7.61
N GLU A 193 -15.56 -14.26 -7.13
CA GLU A 193 -15.92 -15.50 -6.46
C GLU A 193 -16.06 -16.68 -7.42
N VAL A 194 -16.60 -16.46 -8.63
CA VAL A 194 -16.59 -17.50 -9.68
C VAL A 194 -15.16 -17.86 -10.06
N TYR A 195 -14.26 -16.89 -10.16
CA TYR A 195 -12.85 -17.15 -10.42
C TYR A 195 -12.16 -17.92 -9.29
N GLU A 196 -12.42 -17.57 -8.02
CA GLU A 196 -11.94 -18.34 -6.87
C GLU A 196 -12.43 -19.78 -6.91
N TYR A 197 -13.73 -19.99 -7.18
CA TYR A 197 -14.32 -21.32 -7.31
C TYR A 197 -13.60 -22.14 -8.39
N VAL A 198 -13.43 -21.59 -9.58
CA VAL A 198 -12.70 -22.24 -10.68
C VAL A 198 -11.28 -22.62 -10.28
N ARG A 199 -10.54 -21.72 -9.62
CA ARG A 199 -9.17 -22.03 -9.15
C ARG A 199 -9.15 -23.10 -8.07
N SER A 200 -10.21 -23.19 -7.26
CA SER A 200 -10.32 -24.25 -6.26
C SER A 200 -10.57 -25.63 -6.86
N LEU A 201 -11.10 -25.73 -8.09
CA LEU A 201 -11.29 -27.03 -8.76
C LEU A 201 -9.95 -27.75 -9.02
N THR A 202 -8.86 -26.99 -9.21
CA THR A 202 -7.51 -27.54 -9.43
C THR A 202 -6.65 -27.52 -8.16
N SER A 203 -6.73 -26.45 -7.37
CA SER A 203 -5.89 -26.28 -6.17
C SER A 203 -6.49 -26.83 -4.88
N GLY A 204 -7.81 -26.99 -4.81
CA GLY A 204 -8.56 -27.32 -3.60
C GLY A 204 -8.60 -26.19 -2.55
N LEU A 205 -8.04 -25.01 -2.85
CA LEU A 205 -7.78 -23.97 -1.88
C LEU A 205 -8.53 -22.67 -2.20
N ALA A 206 -9.06 -22.02 -1.16
CA ALA A 206 -9.59 -20.67 -1.22
C ALA A 206 -8.45 -19.64 -1.32
N GLN A 207 -8.76 -18.44 -1.81
CA GLN A 207 -7.78 -17.35 -1.89
C GLN A 207 -7.83 -16.48 -0.63
N PRO A 208 -6.75 -16.41 0.16
CA PRO A 208 -6.74 -15.67 1.43
C PRO A 208 -7.13 -14.19 1.28
N ASN A 209 -6.64 -13.53 0.22
CA ASN A 209 -6.86 -12.10 -0.02
C ASN A 209 -8.32 -11.78 -0.38
N PHE A 210 -9.07 -12.74 -0.93
CA PHE A 210 -10.45 -12.49 -1.32
C PHE A 210 -11.44 -12.57 -0.14
N GLN A 211 -11.06 -13.21 0.97
CA GLN A 211 -11.96 -13.44 2.11
C GLN A 211 -12.45 -12.15 2.78
N ILE A 212 -11.71 -11.05 2.62
CA ILE A 212 -12.15 -9.75 3.12
C ILE A 212 -13.39 -9.27 2.40
N TYR A 213 -13.40 -9.33 1.06
CA TYR A 213 -14.54 -8.88 0.26
C TYR A 213 -15.77 -9.76 0.52
N LYS A 214 -15.57 -11.05 0.80
CA LYS A 214 -16.65 -11.95 1.25
C LYS A 214 -17.22 -11.57 2.61
N CYS A 215 -16.38 -11.23 3.59
CA CYS A 215 -16.83 -10.82 4.94
C CYS A 215 -17.72 -9.58 4.88
N TYR A 216 -17.37 -8.69 3.98
CA TYR A 216 -18.10 -7.49 3.65
C TYR A 216 -19.41 -7.72 2.92
N TYR A 217 -19.39 -8.58 1.91
CA TYR A 217 -20.60 -8.99 1.20
C TYR A 217 -21.58 -9.67 2.16
N ALA A 218 -21.08 -10.54 3.05
CA ALA A 218 -21.87 -11.17 4.11
C ALA A 218 -22.51 -10.15 5.07
N SER A 219 -21.77 -9.11 5.44
CA SER A 219 -22.30 -8.02 6.27
C SER A 219 -23.44 -7.29 5.56
N SER A 220 -23.27 -6.99 4.27
CA SER A 220 -24.29 -6.33 3.44
C SER A 220 -25.53 -7.20 3.26
N LEU A 221 -25.35 -8.51 3.04
CA LEU A 221 -26.45 -9.48 2.98
C LEU A 221 -27.23 -9.52 4.29
N ALA A 222 -26.54 -9.49 5.44
CA ALA A 222 -27.19 -9.46 6.75
C ALA A 222 -27.99 -8.16 6.97
N GLU A 223 -27.48 -7.01 6.53
CA GLU A 223 -28.20 -5.74 6.59
C GLU A 223 -29.46 -5.72 5.70
N CYS A 224 -29.39 -6.39 4.55
CA CYS A 224 -30.52 -6.59 3.64
C CYS A 224 -31.48 -7.72 4.08
N GLY A 225 -31.25 -8.36 5.24
CA GLY A 225 -32.12 -9.41 5.79
C GLY A 225 -31.85 -10.82 5.24
N HIS A 226 -30.84 -11.02 4.40
CA HIS A 226 -30.42 -12.32 3.87
C HIS A 226 -29.53 -13.09 4.85
N PHE A 227 -30.05 -13.35 6.05
CA PHE A 227 -29.28 -13.88 7.18
C PHE A 227 -28.68 -15.28 6.95
N ASN A 228 -29.39 -16.16 6.24
CA ASN A 228 -28.90 -17.52 5.99
C ASN A 228 -27.70 -17.51 5.05
N GLN A 229 -27.80 -16.76 3.96
CA GLN A 229 -26.71 -16.59 3.00
C GLN A 229 -25.50 -15.91 3.67
N ALA A 230 -25.74 -14.85 4.46
CA ALA A 230 -24.69 -14.20 5.24
C ALA A 230 -23.97 -15.17 6.20
N LEU A 231 -24.71 -16.08 6.84
CA LEU A 231 -24.13 -17.09 7.73
C LEU A 231 -23.32 -18.14 6.95
N ASP A 232 -23.79 -18.58 5.78
CA ASP A 232 -23.03 -19.49 4.91
C ASP A 232 -21.70 -18.85 4.45
N TYR A 233 -21.68 -17.53 4.20
CA TYR A 233 -20.43 -16.80 3.91
C TYR A 233 -19.50 -16.81 5.13
N CYS A 234 -20.02 -16.56 6.33
CA CYS A 234 -19.23 -16.59 7.56
C CYS A 234 -18.55 -17.95 7.77
N GLU A 235 -19.30 -19.04 7.56
CA GLU A 235 -18.76 -20.40 7.66
C GLU A 235 -17.63 -20.65 6.64
N THR A 236 -17.83 -20.21 5.40
CA THR A 236 -16.85 -20.36 4.32
C THR A 236 -15.56 -19.58 4.62
N ILE A 237 -15.68 -18.37 5.14
CA ILE A 237 -14.54 -17.54 5.58
C ILE A 237 -13.83 -18.19 6.77
N ALA A 238 -14.58 -18.76 7.73
CA ALA A 238 -14.01 -19.45 8.87
C ALA A 238 -13.14 -20.65 8.45
N ARG A 239 -13.57 -21.43 7.44
CA ARG A 239 -12.74 -22.50 6.85
C ARG A 239 -11.46 -21.94 6.25
N ALA A 240 -11.54 -20.85 5.48
CA ALA A 240 -10.35 -20.23 4.90
C ALA A 240 -9.39 -19.71 5.97
N ILE A 241 -9.88 -19.15 7.08
CA ILE A 241 -9.08 -18.72 8.24
C ILE A 241 -8.36 -19.90 8.90
N ALA A 242 -9.04 -21.03 9.05
CA ALA A 242 -8.42 -22.24 9.60
C ALA A 242 -7.31 -22.79 8.70
N THR A 243 -7.48 -22.72 7.38
CA THR A 243 -6.48 -23.14 6.39
C THR A 243 -5.30 -22.17 6.29
N PHE A 244 -5.55 -20.86 6.39
CA PHE A 244 -4.55 -19.80 6.20
C PHE A 244 -4.49 -18.80 7.36
N PRO A 245 -4.20 -19.24 8.59
CA PRO A 245 -4.30 -18.39 9.77
C PRO A 245 -3.37 -17.17 9.70
N CYS A 246 -2.19 -17.28 9.09
CA CYS A 246 -1.24 -16.17 9.01
C CYS A 246 -1.43 -15.26 7.79
N LYS A 247 -2.25 -15.64 6.80
CA LYS A 247 -2.46 -14.84 5.57
C LYS A 247 -3.75 -14.01 5.61
N ILE A 248 -4.69 -14.35 6.49
CA ILE A 248 -5.97 -13.63 6.62
C ILE A 248 -5.88 -12.63 7.79
N PRO A 249 -6.24 -11.36 7.55
CA PRO A 249 -6.22 -10.31 8.56
C PRO A 249 -6.94 -10.70 9.85
N LYS A 250 -6.38 -10.31 11.01
CA LYS A 250 -7.07 -10.42 12.30
C LYS A 250 -8.41 -9.68 12.28
N ALA A 251 -8.48 -8.52 11.65
CA ALA A 251 -9.73 -7.76 11.52
C ALA A 251 -10.85 -8.52 10.80
N THR A 252 -10.51 -9.39 9.85
CA THR A 252 -11.47 -10.26 9.15
C THR A 252 -11.93 -11.39 10.04
N LEU A 253 -11.02 -11.99 10.82
CA LEU A 253 -11.36 -12.95 11.85
C LEU A 253 -12.32 -12.35 12.89
N ASP A 254 -11.99 -11.18 13.45
CA ASP A 254 -12.79 -10.52 14.48
C ASP A 254 -14.19 -10.17 13.95
N ARG A 255 -14.29 -9.65 12.72
CA ARG A 255 -15.58 -9.35 12.08
C ARG A 255 -16.39 -10.59 11.77
N THR A 256 -15.76 -11.65 11.27
CA THR A 256 -16.47 -12.90 11.01
C THR A 256 -17.03 -13.49 12.31
N ILE A 257 -16.27 -13.43 13.42
CA ILE A 257 -16.77 -13.84 14.74
C ILE A 257 -17.97 -12.98 15.14
N ALA A 258 -17.81 -11.64 15.13
CA ALA A 258 -18.86 -10.72 15.57
C ALA A 258 -20.15 -10.84 14.72
N LEU A 259 -20.02 -10.99 13.40
CA LEU A 259 -21.15 -11.18 12.50
C LEU A 259 -21.82 -12.53 12.75
N SER A 260 -21.04 -13.60 12.89
CA SER A 260 -21.57 -14.94 13.18
C SER A 260 -22.33 -14.96 14.49
N GLU A 261 -21.80 -14.35 15.55
CA GLU A 261 -22.45 -14.24 16.85
C GLU A 261 -23.78 -13.48 16.78
N ARG A 262 -23.79 -12.37 16.03
CA ARG A 262 -25.03 -11.59 15.80
C ARG A 262 -26.08 -12.41 15.04
N LEU A 263 -25.68 -13.12 13.99
CA LEU A 263 -26.56 -13.92 13.15
C LEU A 263 -27.06 -15.20 13.84
N HIS A 264 -26.28 -15.71 14.80
CA HIS A 264 -26.56 -16.92 15.58
C HIS A 264 -27.25 -16.66 16.92
N LYS A 265 -27.31 -15.41 17.38
CA LYS A 265 -27.92 -15.05 18.66
C LYS A 265 -29.36 -15.58 18.77
N GLY A 266 -29.59 -16.48 19.73
CA GLY A 266 -30.91 -17.10 19.95
C GLY A 266 -31.24 -18.30 19.05
N LYS A 267 -30.31 -18.75 18.19
CA LYS A 267 -30.50 -19.90 17.29
C LYS A 267 -29.86 -21.19 17.82
N GLY A 268 -30.45 -21.81 18.83
CA GLY A 268 -30.10 -23.19 19.24
C GLY A 268 -28.61 -23.45 19.52
N LYS A 269 -28.16 -24.68 19.23
CA LYS A 269 -26.77 -25.12 19.49
C LYS A 269 -25.80 -24.41 18.54
N GLU A 270 -24.74 -23.84 19.12
CA GLU A 270 -23.67 -23.16 18.37
C GLU A 270 -22.91 -24.12 17.44
N PRO A 271 -22.59 -23.70 16.20
CA PRO A 271 -21.85 -24.55 15.27
C PRO A 271 -20.38 -24.72 15.68
N GLU A 272 -19.83 -25.91 15.43
CA GLU A 272 -18.47 -26.28 15.80
C GLU A 272 -17.39 -25.38 15.15
N TRP A 273 -17.61 -24.94 13.92
CA TRP A 273 -16.68 -24.03 13.23
C TRP A 273 -16.55 -22.69 13.95
N LEU A 274 -17.60 -22.18 14.60
CA LEU A 274 -17.57 -20.92 15.34
C LEU A 274 -16.80 -21.09 16.66
N LEU A 275 -16.94 -22.24 17.32
CA LEU A 275 -16.14 -22.60 18.50
C LEU A 275 -14.65 -22.67 18.15
N ASN A 276 -14.30 -23.37 17.06
CA ASN A 276 -12.92 -23.48 16.58
C ASN A 276 -12.33 -22.11 16.19
N LEU A 277 -13.15 -21.24 15.58
CA LEU A 277 -12.74 -19.89 15.21
C LEU A 277 -12.39 -19.03 16.45
N ARG A 278 -13.16 -19.14 17.54
CA ARG A 278 -12.84 -18.47 18.81
C ARG A 278 -11.58 -19.04 19.46
N GLN A 279 -11.36 -20.36 19.40
CA GLN A 279 -10.14 -20.96 19.92
C GLN A 279 -8.90 -20.47 19.16
N LEU A 280 -8.99 -20.34 17.83
CA LEU A 280 -7.95 -19.74 17.01
C LEU A 280 -7.72 -18.26 17.34
N HIS A 281 -8.78 -17.50 17.62
CA HIS A 281 -8.67 -16.13 18.10
C HIS A 281 -7.92 -16.06 19.44
N THR A 282 -8.24 -16.92 20.41
CA THR A 282 -7.54 -17.01 21.71
C THR A 282 -6.08 -17.46 21.55
N TYR A 283 -5.79 -18.40 20.65
CA TYR A 283 -4.42 -18.84 20.37
C TYR A 283 -3.58 -17.75 19.69
N LYS A 284 -4.17 -16.97 18.76
CA LYS A 284 -3.53 -15.79 18.17
C LYS A 284 -3.27 -14.69 19.19
N VAL A 285 -4.13 -14.51 20.19
CA VAL A 285 -3.94 -13.56 21.31
C VAL A 285 -2.70 -13.88 22.16
N PHE A 286 -2.28 -15.16 22.27
CA PHE A 286 -1.15 -15.58 23.13
C PHE A 286 0.19 -15.78 22.40
N LYS A 287 0.25 -15.66 21.06
CA LYS A 287 1.48 -15.92 20.29
C LYS A 287 1.81 -14.91 19.18
N LEU A 288 0.95 -13.94 18.92
CA LEU A 288 1.13 -12.98 17.83
C LEU A 288 0.65 -11.60 18.29
N GLU A 289 1.52 -10.86 18.96
CA GLU A 289 1.44 -9.40 18.96
C GLU A 289 1.93 -8.92 17.58
N ASP A 290 0.93 -8.60 16.76
CA ASP A 290 0.92 -7.80 15.53
C ASP A 290 2.01 -8.08 14.47
N SER A 291 1.74 -9.09 13.64
CA SER A 291 2.12 -9.07 12.23
C SER A 291 0.88 -8.89 11.36
N GLU A 292 0.93 -7.91 10.48
CA GLU A 292 -0.10 -7.52 9.52
C GLU A 292 -0.72 -8.68 8.72
N CYS A 293 -2.00 -8.53 8.40
CA CYS A 293 -2.37 -8.53 6.99
C CYS A 293 -3.53 -7.55 6.83
N GLY A 294 -3.45 -6.70 5.82
CA GLY A 294 -4.50 -5.77 5.46
C GLY A 294 -5.62 -6.47 4.69
N LEU A 295 -6.81 -5.92 4.83
CA LEU A 295 -7.73 -5.57 3.75
C LEU A 295 -9.03 -5.12 4.47
N MET A 296 -9.41 -3.88 4.23
CA MET A 296 -10.76 -3.32 4.41
C MET A 296 -10.80 -2.04 3.57
N THR A 297 -11.64 -2.01 2.55
CA THR A 297 -11.74 -0.89 1.61
C THR A 297 -12.48 0.29 2.26
N SER A 298 -12.02 1.51 1.92
CA SER A 298 -12.46 2.80 2.46
C SER A 298 -13.94 3.13 2.23
N GLU A 299 -14.64 2.43 1.34
CA GLU A 299 -16.05 2.69 1.00
C GLU A 299 -17.05 1.92 1.86
N MET A 300 -16.63 0.82 2.48
CA MET A 300 -17.50 0.02 3.35
C MET A 300 -17.57 0.54 4.78
N LEU A 301 -16.76 1.56 5.09
CA LEU A 301 -16.85 2.36 6.31
C LEU A 301 -17.87 3.51 6.18
N ALA A 302 -18.43 3.76 4.98
CA ALA A 302 -19.40 4.84 4.77
C ALA A 302 -20.81 4.54 5.36
N LEU A 303 -21.10 3.29 5.76
CA LEU A 303 -22.35 2.90 6.42
C LEU A 303 -22.22 2.80 7.95
N ARG A 304 -21.94 3.97 8.55
CA ARG A 304 -22.32 4.51 9.89
C ARG A 304 -21.84 3.87 11.22
N PHE A 305 -21.10 4.73 11.95
CA PHE A 305 -21.24 5.25 13.34
C PHE A 305 -19.99 5.11 14.23
N PRO A 306 -19.75 6.08 15.15
CA PRO A 306 -18.47 6.77 15.29
C PRO A 306 -17.54 6.09 16.30
N LEU A 307 -16.29 5.88 15.89
CA LEU A 307 -15.18 5.62 16.80
C LEU A 307 -14.52 6.96 17.10
N GLY A 308 -14.68 7.43 18.35
CA GLY A 308 -13.87 8.47 19.02
C GLY A 308 -13.63 9.78 18.27
N LYS A 309 -14.14 10.91 18.79
CA LYS A 309 -13.83 12.27 18.30
C LYS A 309 -12.30 12.48 18.17
N HIS A 310 -11.76 12.39 16.97
CA HIS A 310 -10.53 13.07 16.58
C HIS A 310 -10.93 14.45 16.09
N GLN A 311 -10.26 15.48 16.61
CA GLN A 311 -10.64 16.87 16.39
C GLN A 311 -9.95 17.34 15.10
N ILE A 312 -10.67 17.27 13.99
CA ILE A 312 -10.23 17.82 12.69
C ILE A 312 -9.95 19.31 12.89
N SER A 313 -8.76 19.76 12.51
CA SER A 313 -8.38 21.18 12.51
C SER A 313 -9.05 21.91 11.34
N SER A 314 -9.46 23.16 11.53
CA SER A 314 -9.94 23.99 10.42
C SER A 314 -8.79 24.64 9.67
N GLU A 315 -8.99 24.90 8.37
CA GLU A 315 -8.03 25.65 7.56
C GLU A 315 -7.78 27.05 8.14
N GLU A 316 -8.82 27.68 8.69
CA GLU A 316 -8.72 28.95 9.43
C GLU A 316 -7.76 28.86 10.63
N GLU A 317 -7.72 27.72 11.34
CA GLU A 317 -6.82 27.54 12.49
C GLU A 317 -5.36 27.53 12.04
N PHE A 318 -5.05 26.79 10.97
CA PHE A 318 -3.71 26.75 10.40
C PHE A 318 -3.30 28.12 9.85
N ASP A 319 -4.16 28.73 9.03
CA ASP A 319 -3.93 30.03 8.40
C ASP A 319 -3.80 31.15 9.44
N SER A 320 -4.44 31.04 10.60
CA SER A 320 -4.29 32.02 11.68
C SER A 320 -2.89 32.00 12.30
N ARG A 321 -2.15 30.89 12.20
CA ARG A 321 -0.86 30.66 12.89
C ARG A 321 0.35 30.66 11.97
N TYR A 322 0.18 30.26 10.71
CA TYR A 322 1.26 30.13 9.75
C TYR A 322 0.96 30.87 8.45
N THR A 323 2.01 31.40 7.82
CA THR A 323 1.97 31.92 6.45
C THR A 323 2.73 30.95 5.55
N LEU A 324 2.05 30.40 4.54
CA LEU A 324 2.65 29.52 3.56
C LEU A 324 3.52 30.32 2.57
N GLY A 325 4.68 29.77 2.24
CA GLY A 325 5.67 30.37 1.35
C GLY A 325 5.94 29.55 0.09
N LYS A 326 7.11 29.78 -0.51
CA LYS A 326 7.53 29.11 -1.75
C LYS A 326 7.67 27.60 -1.58
N LEU A 327 7.45 26.85 -2.66
CA LEU A 327 7.77 25.43 -2.73
C LEU A 327 9.28 25.21 -2.53
N LEU A 328 9.64 24.29 -1.63
CA LEU A 328 11.01 23.86 -1.36
C LEU A 328 11.32 22.49 -1.99
N GLY A 329 10.32 21.62 -2.12
CA GLY A 329 10.45 20.32 -2.77
C GLY A 329 9.13 19.56 -2.87
N GLU A 330 9.12 18.51 -3.67
CA GLU A 330 8.00 17.56 -3.83
C GLU A 330 8.33 16.25 -3.11
N VAL A 331 7.29 15.58 -2.61
CA VAL A 331 7.39 14.24 -1.99
C VAL A 331 6.32 13.33 -2.61
N ASP A 332 6.48 12.01 -2.51
CA ASP A 332 5.66 11.01 -3.23
C ASP A 332 4.14 11.21 -3.12
N PHE A 333 3.65 11.81 -2.03
CA PHE A 333 2.23 12.11 -1.80
C PHE A 333 1.98 13.54 -1.32
N GLY A 334 2.80 14.51 -1.72
CA GLY A 334 2.61 15.88 -1.26
C GLY A 334 3.72 16.87 -1.59
N SER A 335 3.84 17.90 -0.77
CA SER A 335 4.79 19.00 -1.00
C SER A 335 5.41 19.51 0.29
N ILE A 336 6.63 20.02 0.18
CA ILE A 336 7.32 20.74 1.24
C ILE A 336 7.43 22.21 0.81
N ARG A 337 6.86 23.10 1.62
CA ARG A 337 6.88 24.55 1.37
C ARG A 337 7.57 25.27 2.51
N ALA A 338 8.18 26.42 2.21
CA ALA A 338 8.62 27.34 3.24
C ALA A 338 7.41 27.88 3.99
N GLY A 339 7.59 28.29 5.23
CA GLY A 339 6.55 28.88 6.04
C GLY A 339 7.10 29.85 7.07
N VAL A 340 6.22 30.69 7.59
CA VAL A 340 6.53 31.62 8.67
C VAL A 340 5.50 31.47 9.77
N ARG A 341 5.95 31.17 11.00
CA ARG A 341 5.07 31.19 12.16
C ARG A 341 4.75 32.64 12.54
N LYS A 342 3.47 33.01 12.55
CA LYS A 342 3.04 34.41 12.73
C LYS A 342 3.34 34.96 14.12
N ALA A 343 3.38 34.10 15.13
CA ALA A 343 3.59 34.51 16.53
C ALA A 343 4.97 35.15 16.79
N ASP A 344 6.01 34.66 16.11
CA ASP A 344 7.40 35.06 16.36
C ASP A 344 8.24 35.29 15.10
N GLY A 345 7.66 35.13 13.91
CA GLY A 345 8.37 35.26 12.64
C GLY A 345 9.33 34.10 12.34
N LYS A 346 9.30 33.01 13.11
CA LYS A 346 10.21 31.87 12.94
C LYS A 346 9.98 31.23 11.57
N GLN A 347 11.06 31.02 10.82
CA GLN A 347 11.04 30.26 9.57
C GLN A 347 10.83 28.78 9.86
N VAL A 348 9.92 28.15 9.12
CA VAL A 348 9.52 26.75 9.28
C VAL A 348 9.39 26.07 7.92
N ALA A 349 9.52 24.75 7.90
CA ALA A 349 9.22 23.94 6.72
C ALA A 349 7.86 23.27 6.93
N ILE A 350 6.96 23.42 5.96
CA ILE A 350 5.60 22.90 6.02
C ILE A 350 5.53 21.72 5.06
N LYS A 351 5.52 20.50 5.60
CA LYS A 351 5.33 19.26 4.85
C LYS A 351 3.84 18.93 4.84
N GLN A 352 3.21 19.02 3.67
CA GLN A 352 1.84 18.59 3.47
C GLN A 352 1.86 17.19 2.86
N VAL A 353 1.20 16.24 3.52
CA VAL A 353 1.13 14.84 3.09
C VAL A 353 -0.34 14.50 2.88
N GLY A 354 -0.71 14.11 1.67
CA GLY A 354 -2.07 13.65 1.38
C GLY A 354 -2.43 12.45 2.24
N LYS A 355 -3.64 12.43 2.79
CA LYS A 355 -4.13 11.29 3.55
C LYS A 355 -4.28 10.09 2.63
N SER A 356 -3.75 8.97 3.07
CA SER A 356 -3.93 7.68 2.43
C SER A 356 -4.80 6.79 3.31
N ARG A 357 -5.66 5.96 2.72
CA ARG A 357 -6.38 4.92 3.46
C ARG A 357 -5.45 3.86 4.09
N TYR A 358 -4.18 3.87 3.73
CA TYR A 358 -3.11 3.03 4.27
C TYR A 358 -2.25 3.77 5.30
N ASP A 359 -2.61 4.99 5.70
CA ASP A 359 -1.91 5.71 6.76
C ASP A 359 -1.98 4.86 8.03
N GLU A 360 -0.81 4.45 8.50
CA GLU A 360 -0.68 3.72 9.75
C GLU A 360 -0.81 4.69 10.91
N PHE A 361 -1.53 4.28 11.96
CA PHE A 361 -1.70 5.07 13.18
C PHE A 361 -1.24 4.25 14.38
N ILE A 362 -0.36 4.83 15.19
CA ILE A 362 0.13 4.18 16.40
C ILE A 362 -0.16 5.05 17.64
N THR A 363 -0.22 4.40 18.79
CA THR A 363 -0.33 5.06 20.09
C THR A 363 1.07 5.18 20.68
N ILE A 364 1.50 6.39 21.03
CA ILE A 364 2.78 6.59 21.72
C ILE A 364 2.67 5.97 23.13
N PRO A 365 3.68 5.22 23.61
CA PRO A 365 3.66 4.65 24.95
C PRO A 365 3.33 5.69 26.03
N GLY A 366 2.28 5.45 26.81
CA GLY A 366 1.83 6.36 27.87
C GLY A 366 0.88 7.49 27.41
N GLU A 367 0.63 7.65 26.11
CA GLU A 367 -0.42 8.53 25.59
C GLU A 367 -1.67 7.71 25.23
N THR A 368 -2.86 8.32 25.29
CA THR A 368 -4.13 7.67 24.88
C THR A 368 -4.52 8.00 23.44
N GLN A 369 -3.90 9.02 22.86
CA GLN A 369 -4.18 9.50 21.51
C GLN A 369 -3.39 8.68 20.47
N ARG A 370 -4.03 8.40 19.34
CA ARG A 370 -3.37 7.82 18.17
C ARG A 370 -2.87 8.93 17.25
N PHE A 371 -1.72 8.72 16.65
CA PHE A 371 -1.11 9.66 15.71
C PHE A 371 -0.75 8.92 14.42
N PRO A 372 -0.75 9.60 13.25
CA PRO A 372 -0.14 9.06 12.05
C PRO A 372 1.29 8.60 12.35
N LEU A 373 1.73 7.50 11.76
CA LEU A 373 3.00 6.84 12.09
C LEU A 373 4.17 7.84 12.09
N GLU A 374 4.35 8.61 11.01
CA GLU A 374 5.42 9.60 10.92
C GLU A 374 5.36 10.62 12.08
N VAL A 375 4.17 11.14 12.39
CA VAL A 375 3.96 12.07 13.51
C VAL A 375 4.31 11.43 14.85
N ALA A 376 3.88 10.18 15.07
CA ALA A 376 4.16 9.45 16.29
C ALA A 376 5.67 9.23 16.50
N LEU A 377 6.36 8.75 15.47
CA LEU A 377 7.80 8.49 15.51
C LEU A 377 8.59 9.77 15.74
N MET A 378 8.23 10.88 15.08
CA MET A 378 8.86 12.19 15.28
C MET A 378 8.63 12.74 16.71
N LYS A 379 7.46 12.49 17.31
CA LYS A 379 7.20 12.85 18.72
C LYS A 379 7.99 11.98 19.69
N MET A 380 8.14 10.68 19.38
CA MET A 380 8.93 9.75 20.21
C MET A 380 10.42 10.11 20.22
N VAL A 381 11.01 10.51 19.09
CA VAL A 381 12.42 10.94 19.06
C VAL A 381 12.67 12.31 19.69
N TYR A 382 11.63 13.06 20.05
CA TYR A 382 11.77 14.35 20.74
C TYR A 382 11.56 14.25 22.27
N LYS A 383 10.80 13.27 22.74
CA LYS A 383 10.53 13.05 24.17
C LYS A 383 11.32 11.82 24.68
N PRO A 384 12.05 11.88 25.81
CA PRO A 384 12.09 12.96 26.81
C PRO A 384 13.11 14.07 26.53
N PHE A 385 14.11 13.83 25.68
CA PHE A 385 15.12 14.81 25.30
C PHE A 385 15.25 14.81 23.77
N GLY A 386 15.21 15.99 23.15
CA GLY A 386 15.44 16.13 21.72
C GLY A 386 16.91 15.83 21.34
N CYS A 387 17.15 15.64 20.04
CA CYS A 387 18.48 15.44 19.48
C CYS A 387 18.73 16.46 18.38
N ASP A 388 19.81 17.24 18.49
CA ASP A 388 20.17 18.26 17.49
C ASP A 388 20.40 17.66 16.10
N ASN A 389 20.73 16.36 16.02
CA ASN A 389 20.96 15.64 14.76
C ASN A 389 19.70 15.00 14.16
N VAL A 390 18.51 15.27 14.71
CA VAL A 390 17.21 14.87 14.15
C VAL A 390 16.36 16.11 13.91
N LEU A 391 15.65 16.14 12.77
CA LEU A 391 14.79 17.26 12.41
C LEU A 391 13.56 17.31 13.33
N GLU A 392 13.37 18.45 14.00
CA GLU A 392 12.28 18.64 14.96
C GLU A 392 10.92 18.83 14.27
N LEU A 393 9.92 18.07 14.73
CA LEU A 393 8.49 18.34 14.48
C LEU A 393 8.01 19.35 15.53
N LEU A 394 7.73 20.57 15.10
CA LEU A 394 7.25 21.65 15.97
C LEU A 394 5.76 21.50 16.27
N GLU A 395 4.98 21.16 15.24
CA GLU A 395 3.53 21.06 15.33
C GLU A 395 2.97 20.24 14.17
N TRP A 396 1.75 19.72 14.30
CA TRP A 396 1.05 19.06 13.21
C TRP A 396 -0.45 19.38 13.24
N PHE A 397 -1.08 19.29 12.07
CA PHE A 397 -2.50 19.51 11.88
C PHE A 397 -3.11 18.35 11.11
N GLU A 398 -4.33 17.98 11.49
CA GLU A 398 -5.15 17.05 10.75
C GLU A 398 -6.21 17.83 9.96
N MET A 399 -6.03 17.92 8.63
CA MET A 399 -6.99 18.53 7.72
C MET A 399 -7.96 17.46 7.19
N SER A 400 -8.96 17.85 6.38
CA SER A 400 -9.91 16.88 5.82
C SER A 400 -9.26 15.82 4.91
N ASP A 401 -8.25 16.22 4.13
CA ASP A 401 -7.67 15.43 3.03
C ASP A 401 -6.15 15.26 3.14
N CYS A 402 -5.50 15.91 4.09
CA CYS A 402 -4.05 15.85 4.29
C CYS A 402 -3.67 16.00 5.78
N TYR A 403 -2.43 15.64 6.11
CA TYR A 403 -1.75 16.10 7.31
C TYR A 403 -0.80 17.23 6.95
N ILE A 404 -0.71 18.21 7.84
CA ILE A 404 0.30 19.26 7.75
C ILE A 404 1.28 19.07 8.90
N LEU A 405 2.55 18.83 8.59
CA LEU A 405 3.63 18.75 9.56
C LEU A 405 4.44 20.04 9.47
N VAL A 406 4.50 20.77 10.59
CA VAL A 406 5.32 21.97 10.75
C VAL A 406 6.66 21.57 11.36
N LEU A 407 7.71 21.66 10.56
CA LEU A 407 9.06 21.22 10.87
C LEU A 407 9.97 22.43 11.10
N GLU A 408 11.05 22.24 11.86
CA GLU A 408 12.13 23.23 11.89
C GLU A 408 12.71 23.45 10.47
N GLN A 409 13.14 24.68 10.17
CA GLN A 409 13.84 25.01 8.93
C GLN A 409 15.23 25.54 9.26
N PRO A 410 16.28 24.70 9.21
CA PRO A 410 17.65 25.15 9.46
C PRO A 410 18.09 26.19 8.44
N SER A 411 18.79 27.23 8.89
CA SER A 411 19.40 28.23 8.00
C SER A 411 20.57 27.63 7.23
N HIS A 412 20.80 28.07 5.99
CA HIS A 412 21.93 27.64 5.16
C HIS A 412 22.03 26.12 4.97
N CYS A 413 20.89 25.41 4.94
CA CYS A 413 20.86 23.96 4.76
C CYS A 413 20.56 23.53 3.32
N MET A 414 21.10 22.36 2.95
CA MET A 414 20.70 21.61 1.75
C MET A 414 20.67 20.12 2.03
N GLY A 415 20.13 19.32 1.10
CA GLY A 415 20.21 17.86 1.18
C GLY A 415 21.66 17.38 1.08
N LEU A 416 22.04 16.36 1.86
CA LEU A 416 23.40 15.82 1.81
C LEU A 416 23.72 15.22 0.44
N HIS A 417 22.74 14.62 -0.24
CA HIS A 417 22.90 14.16 -1.62
C HIS A 417 23.29 15.31 -2.58
N GLU A 418 22.65 16.48 -2.46
CA GLU A 418 22.97 17.70 -3.22
C GLU A 418 24.38 18.19 -2.88
N PHE A 419 24.71 18.22 -1.60
CA PHE A 419 26.03 18.61 -1.10
C PHE A 419 27.14 17.72 -1.67
N CYS A 420 26.93 16.41 -1.76
CA CYS A 420 27.86 15.48 -2.41
C CYS A 420 28.07 15.82 -3.90
N LYS A 421 27.02 16.19 -4.65
CA LYS A 421 27.15 16.62 -6.05
C LYS A 421 28.04 17.85 -6.18
N HIS A 422 27.88 18.84 -5.30
CA HIS A 422 28.75 20.03 -5.26
C HIS A 422 30.22 19.70 -4.94
N HIS A 423 30.47 18.54 -4.34
CA HIS A 423 31.81 17.99 -4.09
C HIS A 423 32.22 16.93 -5.13
N LYS A 424 31.82 17.12 -6.40
CA LYS A 424 32.16 16.20 -7.52
C LYS A 424 31.70 14.75 -7.30
N GLY A 425 30.63 14.56 -6.51
CA GLY A 425 30.05 13.26 -6.20
C GLY A 425 30.77 12.46 -5.12
N ARG A 426 31.82 13.01 -4.49
CA ARG A 426 32.62 12.33 -3.45
C ARG A 426 33.08 13.29 -2.36
N LEU A 427 32.91 12.91 -1.10
CA LEU A 427 33.44 13.66 0.03
C LEU A 427 34.86 13.23 0.39
N SER A 428 35.67 14.19 0.85
CA SER A 428 36.95 13.89 1.47
C SER A 428 36.73 13.11 2.77
N GLU A 429 37.66 12.21 3.12
CA GLU A 429 37.54 11.41 4.32
C GLU A 429 37.35 12.24 5.61
N PRO A 430 38.04 13.40 5.82
CA PRO A 430 37.77 14.28 6.95
C PRO A 430 36.32 14.78 7.04
N LEU A 431 35.74 15.15 5.90
CA LEU A 431 34.38 15.66 5.81
C LEU A 431 33.35 14.54 6.04
N ALA A 432 33.55 13.38 5.37
CA ALA A 432 32.73 12.19 5.57
C ALA A 432 32.72 11.75 7.04
N ARG A 433 33.87 11.84 7.72
CA ARG A 433 33.99 11.50 9.15
C ARG A 433 33.18 12.42 10.06
N GLN A 434 33.20 13.73 9.82
CA GLN A 434 32.40 14.69 10.61
C GLN A 434 30.90 14.46 10.43
N ILE A 435 30.48 14.18 9.19
CA ILE A 435 29.08 13.90 8.84
C ILE A 435 28.65 12.58 9.45
N MET A 436 29.40 11.50 9.24
CA MET A 436 29.05 10.17 9.75
C MET A 436 28.98 10.12 11.27
N HIS A 437 29.81 10.89 11.98
CA HIS A 437 29.73 10.94 13.45
C HIS A 437 28.34 11.40 13.91
N GLN A 438 27.83 12.47 13.30
CA GLN A 438 26.51 13.03 13.59
C GLN A 438 25.37 12.10 13.15
N VAL A 439 25.52 11.43 11.99
CA VAL A 439 24.51 10.46 11.51
C VAL A 439 24.42 9.25 12.44
N VAL A 440 25.56 8.75 12.94
CA VAL A 440 25.57 7.64 13.93
C VAL A 440 24.93 8.08 15.25
N GLN A 441 25.17 9.32 15.69
CA GLN A 441 24.49 9.89 16.86
C GLN A 441 22.98 9.97 16.67
N ALA A 442 22.50 10.45 15.51
CA ALA A 442 21.07 10.49 15.18
C ALA A 442 20.45 9.08 15.15
N ALA A 443 21.11 8.12 14.51
CA ALA A 443 20.63 6.74 14.40
C ALA A 443 20.52 6.05 15.76
N ARG A 444 21.53 6.23 16.62
CA ARG A 444 21.54 5.74 18.01
C ARG A 444 20.38 6.36 18.80
N HIS A 445 20.23 7.69 18.73
CA HIS A 445 19.16 8.40 19.42
C HIS A 445 17.77 7.87 19.04
N CYS A 446 17.50 7.69 17.74
CA CYS A 446 16.26 7.08 17.29
C CYS A 446 16.03 5.70 17.93
N CYS A 447 17.07 4.85 17.96
CA CYS A 447 16.94 3.51 18.54
C CYS A 447 16.69 3.53 20.05
N ASP A 448 17.33 4.46 20.78
CA ASP A 448 17.17 4.60 22.23
C ASP A 448 15.77 5.14 22.57
N CYS A 449 15.16 5.90 21.65
CA CYS A 449 13.75 6.29 21.70
C CYS A 449 12.77 5.20 21.22
N GLY A 450 13.24 3.99 20.90
CA GLY A 450 12.39 2.90 20.41
C GLY A 450 11.89 3.10 18.97
N VAL A 451 12.61 3.86 18.14
CA VAL A 451 12.24 4.19 16.76
C VAL A 451 13.23 3.56 15.77
N PHE A 452 12.70 2.82 14.80
CA PHE A 452 13.42 2.33 13.64
C PHE A 452 13.16 3.27 12.45
N HIS A 453 14.18 3.98 11.97
CA HIS A 453 14.01 4.95 10.87
C HIS A 453 13.71 4.28 9.51
N GLY A 454 14.26 3.09 9.25
CA GLY A 454 14.01 2.32 8.03
C GLY A 454 14.67 2.82 6.74
N ASP A 455 15.00 4.11 6.62
CA ASP A 455 15.49 4.69 5.36
C ASP A 455 16.65 5.70 5.54
N ILE A 456 17.71 5.32 6.27
CA ILE A 456 18.89 6.19 6.44
C ILE A 456 19.73 6.20 5.16
N LYS A 457 19.74 7.35 4.47
CA LYS A 457 20.49 7.61 3.23
C LYS A 457 20.75 9.11 3.04
N ALA A 458 21.58 9.47 2.07
CA ALA A 458 21.99 10.87 1.85
C ALA A 458 20.82 11.80 1.46
N GLU A 459 19.77 11.25 0.87
CA GLU A 459 18.55 11.98 0.48
C GLU A 459 17.72 12.42 1.70
N ASN A 460 17.79 11.64 2.78
CA ASN A 460 17.07 11.86 4.05
C ASN A 460 17.92 12.56 5.12
N LEU A 461 19.02 13.21 4.70
CA LEU A 461 19.88 14.00 5.57
C LEU A 461 19.94 15.45 5.05
N LEU A 462 19.78 16.41 5.96
CA LEU A 462 20.09 17.82 5.71
C LEU A 462 21.47 18.13 6.28
N ILE A 463 22.22 19.00 5.61
CA ILE A 463 23.49 19.51 6.06
C ILE A 463 23.49 21.03 6.01
N ASN A 464 23.93 21.67 7.09
CA ASN A 464 24.23 23.10 7.12
C ASN A 464 25.58 23.33 6.42
N THR A 465 25.61 24.17 5.38
CA THR A 465 26.83 24.36 4.57
C THR A 465 27.91 25.17 5.27
N ASP A 466 27.56 25.90 6.33
CA ASP A 466 28.47 26.75 7.08
C ASP A 466 29.08 26.01 8.28
N THR A 467 28.26 25.22 8.99
CA THR A 467 28.67 24.52 10.22
C THR A 467 28.97 23.04 10.04
N LEU A 468 28.47 22.44 8.94
CA LEU A 468 28.43 21.00 8.71
C LEU A 468 27.57 20.22 9.70
N ASP A 469 26.63 20.89 10.38
CA ASP A 469 25.64 20.22 11.23
C ASP A 469 24.69 19.41 10.37
N VAL A 470 24.43 18.17 10.78
CA VAL A 470 23.61 17.20 10.05
C VAL A 470 22.33 16.92 10.82
N LYS A 471 21.20 16.91 10.10
CA LYS A 471 19.88 16.56 10.63
C LYS A 471 19.23 15.45 9.82
N LEU A 472 18.87 14.35 10.49
CA LEU A 472 18.06 13.26 9.94
C LEU A 472 16.61 13.71 9.81
N LYS A 473 16.00 13.47 8.66
CA LYS A 473 14.61 13.80 8.36
C LYS A 473 13.88 12.59 7.77
N ASP A 474 12.56 12.74 7.68
CA ASP A 474 11.65 11.86 6.93
C ASP A 474 11.47 10.46 7.54
N PHE A 475 10.56 10.38 8.52
CA PHE A 475 10.22 9.15 9.22
C PHE A 475 9.09 8.37 8.52
N GLY A 476 8.73 8.72 7.27
CA GLY A 476 7.62 8.10 6.53
C GLY A 476 7.82 6.60 6.22
N CYS A 477 9.06 6.12 6.21
CA CYS A 477 9.41 4.70 6.04
C CYS A 477 9.72 3.99 7.38
N GLY A 478 9.56 4.68 8.50
CA GLY A 478 9.93 4.19 9.82
C GLY A 478 8.96 3.17 10.40
N ASP A 479 9.31 2.64 11.57
CA ASP A 479 8.52 1.71 12.36
C ASP A 479 8.96 1.82 13.84
N LEU A 480 8.22 1.21 14.76
CA LEU A 480 8.68 0.98 16.12
C LEU A 480 9.89 0.03 16.09
N LEU A 481 10.91 0.34 16.89
CA LEU A 481 12.05 -0.54 17.06
C LEU A 481 11.61 -1.80 17.82
N LYS A 482 11.87 -2.98 17.25
CA LYS A 482 11.57 -4.27 17.87
C LYS A 482 12.77 -5.22 17.79
N ASP A 483 12.82 -6.14 18.76
CA ASP A 483 13.85 -7.19 18.84
C ASP A 483 13.54 -8.40 17.94
N THR A 484 12.30 -8.49 17.45
CA THR A 484 11.90 -9.52 16.49
C THR A 484 12.29 -9.15 15.06
N PRO A 485 12.53 -10.12 14.16
CA PRO A 485 12.85 -9.82 12.77
C PRO A 485 11.75 -9.01 12.07
N TYR A 486 12.15 -8.01 11.30
CA TYR A 486 11.31 -7.33 10.33
C TYR A 486 11.21 -8.16 9.07
N THR A 487 10.02 -8.19 8.45
CA THR A 487 9.71 -8.94 7.23
C THR A 487 9.37 -8.02 6.05
N ARG A 488 10.09 -6.89 5.91
CA ARG A 488 9.91 -5.92 4.81
C ARG A 488 10.97 -6.16 3.74
N TYR A 489 10.73 -5.81 2.47
CA TYR A 489 11.74 -5.87 1.38
C TYR A 489 12.43 -7.25 1.21
N ALA A 490 11.67 -8.26 0.78
CA ALA A 490 12.17 -9.56 0.29
C ALA A 490 13.10 -10.35 1.25
N GLY A 491 12.96 -10.20 2.57
CA GLY A 491 13.72 -11.00 3.55
C GLY A 491 13.36 -10.72 5.00
N GLN A 492 14.02 -11.44 5.91
CA GLN A 492 13.99 -11.20 7.36
C GLN A 492 15.27 -10.47 7.78
N TYR A 493 15.14 -9.39 8.56
CA TYR A 493 16.29 -8.67 9.10
C TYR A 493 16.04 -8.14 10.51
N LEU A 494 17.11 -7.98 11.29
CA LEU A 494 17.06 -7.40 12.63
C LEU A 494 17.22 -5.87 12.56
N GLY A 495 16.44 -5.11 13.35
CA GLY A 495 16.37 -3.65 13.27
C GLY A 495 17.73 -2.96 13.43
N ARG A 496 18.38 -3.12 14.59
CA ARG A 496 19.69 -2.50 14.87
C ARG A 496 20.76 -2.91 13.84
N PRO A 497 20.97 -4.21 13.52
CA PRO A 497 21.91 -4.60 12.48
C PRO A 497 21.59 -4.06 11.08
N ALA A 498 20.31 -3.89 10.72
CA ALA A 498 19.92 -3.29 9.44
C ALA A 498 20.25 -1.79 9.38
N ILE A 499 20.09 -1.06 10.49
CA ILE A 499 20.53 0.34 10.59
C ILE A 499 22.04 0.44 10.39
N VAL A 500 22.82 -0.44 11.04
CA VAL A 500 24.28 -0.48 10.90
C VAL A 500 24.70 -0.75 9.44
N TRP A 501 24.01 -1.66 8.76
CA TRP A 501 24.20 -1.87 7.33
C TRP A 501 23.96 -0.59 6.52
N SER A 502 22.85 0.11 6.75
CA SER A 502 22.53 1.38 6.07
C SER A 502 23.59 2.45 6.32
N LEU A 503 24.18 2.51 7.53
CA LEU A 503 25.31 3.39 7.84
C LEU A 503 26.57 3.02 7.02
N GLY A 504 26.84 1.72 6.83
CA GLY A 504 27.91 1.23 5.96
C GLY A 504 27.70 1.62 4.50
N VAL A 505 26.48 1.43 3.98
CA VAL A 505 26.10 1.82 2.61
C VAL A 505 26.21 3.33 2.42
N LEU A 506 25.78 4.12 3.41
CA LEU A 506 25.93 5.57 3.38
C LEU A 506 27.41 5.97 3.34
N LEU A 507 28.25 5.44 4.23
CA LEU A 507 29.70 5.72 4.23
C LEU A 507 30.35 5.36 2.90
N PHE A 508 30.00 4.22 2.31
CA PHE A 508 30.41 3.83 0.96
C PHE A 508 30.02 4.91 -0.06
N ASN A 509 28.76 5.32 -0.08
CA ASN A 509 28.25 6.30 -1.05
C ASN A 509 28.85 7.70 -0.88
N LEU A 510 29.22 8.09 0.35
CA LEU A 510 29.93 9.36 0.59
C LEU A 510 31.38 9.33 0.08
N CYS A 511 32.01 8.16 0.03
CA CYS A 511 33.43 8.00 -0.26
C CYS A 511 33.75 7.41 -1.65
N ARG A 512 32.76 6.87 -2.36
CA ARG A 512 32.94 6.22 -3.67
C ARG A 512 33.47 7.19 -4.73
N ASP A 513 34.24 6.67 -5.66
CA ASP A 513 34.68 7.43 -6.82
C ASP A 513 33.65 7.30 -7.94
N MET A 514 33.16 8.44 -8.44
CA MET A 514 32.19 8.52 -9.53
C MET A 514 32.84 8.84 -10.88
N SER A 515 34.18 8.95 -10.95
CA SER A 515 34.90 9.31 -12.18
C SER A 515 35.05 8.16 -13.21
N GLY A 516 34.21 7.13 -13.13
CA GLY A 516 34.18 6.00 -14.06
C GLY A 516 33.27 6.26 -15.26
N ASP A 517 33.81 6.05 -16.46
CA ASP A 517 33.23 6.26 -17.79
C ASP A 517 31.78 5.73 -17.97
N ASN A 518 31.02 6.37 -18.87
CA ASN A 518 29.58 6.20 -19.13
C ASN A 518 29.17 4.82 -19.72
N ASN A 519 30.01 3.79 -19.60
CA ASN A 519 29.71 2.45 -20.05
C ASN A 519 29.19 1.57 -18.92
N VAL A 520 27.91 1.28 -19.06
CA VAL A 520 27.06 0.29 -18.39
C VAL A 520 27.81 -1.01 -18.06
N HIS A 521 28.49 -1.08 -16.90
CA HIS A 521 28.64 -2.26 -16.03
C HIS A 521 29.38 -1.88 -14.73
N ARG A 522 28.62 -1.85 -13.63
CA ARG A 522 28.99 -1.88 -12.20
C ARG A 522 30.47 -2.11 -11.86
N ASN A 523 31.27 -1.06 -11.87
CA ASN A 523 32.55 -1.04 -11.15
C ASN A 523 32.46 -0.04 -9.99
N MET A 524 31.81 -0.49 -8.91
CA MET A 524 31.73 0.17 -7.61
C MET A 524 33.10 0.13 -6.92
N HIS A 525 34.04 0.98 -7.32
CA HIS A 525 35.34 1.06 -6.69
C HIS A 525 35.39 2.13 -5.60
N LEU A 526 35.97 1.76 -4.46
CA LEU A 526 36.37 2.69 -3.43
C LEU A 526 37.56 3.51 -3.92
N ALA A 527 37.61 4.77 -3.54
CA ALA A 527 38.72 5.61 -3.93
C ALA A 527 40.05 5.07 -3.35
N PRO A 528 41.13 5.04 -4.15
CA PRO A 528 42.39 4.43 -3.77
C PRO A 528 43.05 5.14 -2.56
N ASP A 529 42.74 6.41 -2.36
CA ASP A 529 43.26 7.28 -1.30
C ASP A 529 42.53 7.16 0.04
N LEU A 530 41.52 6.30 0.17
CA LEU A 530 40.87 6.04 1.47
C LEU A 530 41.82 5.34 2.45
N SER A 531 41.77 5.74 3.71
CA SER A 531 42.57 5.13 4.77
C SER A 531 42.12 3.69 5.06
N GLY A 532 43.05 2.89 5.60
CA GLY A 532 42.73 1.55 6.10
C GLY A 532 41.60 1.58 7.13
N ASP A 533 41.65 2.53 8.07
CA ASP A 533 40.62 2.69 9.10
C ASP A 533 39.22 2.97 8.52
N CYS A 534 39.13 3.73 7.42
CA CYS A 534 37.86 4.03 6.77
C CYS A 534 37.24 2.78 6.13
N ARG A 535 38.07 2.03 5.39
CA ARG A 535 37.65 0.78 4.75
C ARG A 535 37.26 -0.28 5.79
N ASP A 536 38.04 -0.38 6.86
CA ASP A 536 37.80 -1.30 7.98
C ASP A 536 36.42 -1.08 8.60
N LEU A 537 36.11 0.16 9.02
CA LEU A 537 34.80 0.49 9.56
C LEU A 537 33.66 0.22 8.56
N MET A 538 33.85 0.63 7.31
CA MET A 538 32.85 0.49 6.26
C MET A 538 32.49 -0.98 6.04
N TRP A 539 33.50 -1.85 5.91
CA TRP A 539 33.28 -3.28 5.69
C TRP A 539 32.77 -3.99 6.94
N TRP A 540 33.18 -3.57 8.13
CA TRP A 540 32.64 -4.10 9.38
C TRP A 540 31.13 -3.84 9.50
N CYS A 541 30.66 -2.65 9.12
CA CYS A 541 29.22 -2.34 9.02
C CYS A 541 28.48 -3.17 7.95
N LEU A 542 29.17 -3.55 6.87
CA LEU A 542 28.63 -4.28 5.72
C LEU A 542 28.86 -5.80 5.80
N GLU A 543 29.15 -6.32 6.99
CA GLU A 543 29.30 -7.76 7.21
C GLU A 543 27.99 -8.49 6.89
N GLN A 544 28.10 -9.65 6.24
CA GLN A 544 26.93 -10.40 5.77
C GLN A 544 26.11 -10.91 6.96
N ASP A 545 26.79 -11.47 7.95
CA ASP A 545 26.17 -11.89 9.21
C ASP A 545 25.76 -10.67 10.04
N PRO A 546 24.45 -10.47 10.32
CA PRO A 546 23.96 -9.36 11.14
C PRO A 546 24.56 -9.32 12.54
N HIS A 547 24.96 -10.46 13.11
CA HIS A 547 25.53 -10.55 14.46
C HIS A 547 27.01 -10.19 14.52
N SER A 548 27.68 -10.17 13.37
CA SER A 548 29.09 -9.80 13.26
C SER A 548 29.31 -8.30 13.01
N ARG A 549 28.22 -7.54 12.80
CA ARG A 549 28.25 -6.08 12.62
C ARG A 549 28.47 -5.36 13.97
N PRO A 550 29.13 -4.19 13.97
CA PRO A 550 29.40 -3.44 15.19
C PRO A 550 28.15 -2.80 15.78
N THR A 551 28.15 -2.62 17.09
CA THR A 551 27.22 -1.76 17.83
C THR A 551 27.50 -0.27 17.57
N PHE A 552 26.57 0.62 17.93
CA PHE A 552 26.79 2.07 17.77
C PHE A 552 27.96 2.58 18.61
N GLU A 553 28.16 2.02 19.81
CA GLU A 553 29.26 2.33 20.71
C GLU A 553 30.61 1.92 20.10
N GLU A 554 30.67 0.74 19.47
CA GLU A 554 31.86 0.27 18.77
C GLU A 554 32.16 1.11 17.52
N ILE A 555 31.13 1.48 16.75
CA ILE A 555 31.27 2.40 15.62
C ILE A 555 31.87 3.72 16.09
N LEU A 556 31.28 4.38 17.11
CA LEU A 556 31.76 5.68 17.60
C LEU A 556 33.15 5.61 18.24
N SER A 557 33.54 4.45 18.77
CA SER A 557 34.86 4.21 19.37
C SER A 557 35.91 3.76 18.33
N HIS A 558 35.50 3.54 17.09
CA HIS A 558 36.38 3.05 16.03
C HIS A 558 37.54 4.02 15.76
N LYS A 559 38.72 3.49 15.42
CA LYS A 559 39.94 4.27 15.12
C LYS A 559 39.71 5.36 14.09
N TRP A 560 38.82 5.09 13.12
CA TRP A 560 38.44 6.06 12.12
C TRP A 560 37.87 7.35 12.72
N PHE A 561 37.05 7.29 13.79
CA PHE A 561 36.51 8.47 14.47
C PHE A 561 37.46 9.07 15.51
N THR A 562 38.37 8.28 16.12
CA THR A 562 39.30 8.80 17.16
C THR A 562 40.19 9.96 16.69
N LYS A 563 40.43 10.09 15.37
CA LYS A 563 41.14 11.24 14.77
C LYS A 563 40.39 12.59 14.93
N LEU A 564 39.09 12.59 15.22
CA LEU A 564 38.32 13.80 15.56
C LEU A 564 38.62 14.29 16.98
N GLN A 565 38.82 13.37 17.93
CA GLN A 565 39.00 13.70 19.36
C GLN A 565 40.33 14.43 19.62
N ASN A 566 41.36 14.20 18.80
CA ASN A 566 42.67 14.85 18.94
C ASN A 566 42.66 16.33 18.51
N LYS A 567 41.73 16.80 17.67
CA LYS A 567 41.63 18.22 17.29
C LYS A 567 40.84 19.09 18.26
N VAL A 568 39.94 18.49 19.05
CA VAL A 568 39.13 19.24 20.04
C VAL A 568 39.98 19.64 21.26
N LYS A 569 41.01 18.86 21.60
CA LYS A 569 41.95 19.16 22.68
C LYS A 569 42.95 20.29 22.36
N ASP A 570 43.10 20.67 21.09
CA ASP A 570 44.05 21.69 20.63
C ASP A 570 43.43 23.08 20.36
N LYS A 571 42.15 23.31 20.69
CA LYS A 571 41.62 24.69 20.67
C LYS A 571 42.17 25.47 21.88
N PRO A 572 42.90 26.58 21.69
CA PRO A 572 43.33 27.40 22.81
C PRO A 572 42.11 28.01 23.48
N ALA A 573 42.01 27.87 24.80
CA ALA A 573 40.98 28.51 25.61
C ALA A 573 40.95 30.01 25.27
N ARG A 574 39.78 30.51 24.84
CA ARG A 574 39.54 31.94 24.69
C ARG A 574 39.81 32.60 26.04
N ARG A 575 40.91 33.36 26.12
CA ARG A 575 41.13 34.31 27.22
C ARG A 575 39.99 35.32 27.17
N GLU A 576 39.10 35.27 28.14
CA GLU A 576 38.24 36.40 28.47
C GLU A 576 39.14 37.56 28.88
N GLN A 577 39.26 38.56 28.01
CA GLN A 577 39.72 39.88 28.42
C GLN A 577 38.51 40.66 28.91
N THR A 578 38.30 40.60 30.21
CA THR A 578 37.59 41.64 30.95
C THR A 578 38.38 42.94 30.79
N LYS A 579 37.75 43.98 30.24
CA LYS A 579 38.17 45.36 30.47
C LYS A 579 36.94 46.18 30.83
N LEU A 580 37.03 46.75 32.04
CA LEU A 580 36.28 47.93 32.48
C LEU A 580 36.45 49.09 31.51
#